data_AF-A0A834JN69-F1
#
_entry.id   AF-A0A834JN69-F1
#
_cell.length_a   1.000
_cell.length_b   1.000
_cell.length_c   1.000
_cell.angle_alpha   90.00
_cell.angle_beta   90.00
_cell.angle_gamma   90.00
#
_symmetry.space_group_name_H-M   'P 1'
#
loop_
_entity.id
_entity.type
_entity.pdbx_description
1 polymer ?
#
loop_
_entity_poly.entity_id
_entity_poly.type
_entity_poly.pdbx_seq_one_letter_code
_entity_poly.pdbx_strand_id
1 'polypeptide(L)'
;MRFTLPYFNGRRPQSEKKVPFKVLKPLVLSNRVSHKGSDIPGKGCLHELTILLTCLREKEFNNFDCTKELASFEQCNKKFAKLSRDMKTLRSQTMPVPNSKVHSSKQISHLLNLFPTQ
;
A
#
# COMPACT_ATOMS: atom_id res chain seq x y z
N MET A 1 5.45 -30.08 -45.94
CA MET A 1 4.15 -30.69 -45.55
C MET A 1 3.41 -29.72 -44.64
N ARG A 2 2.20 -29.30 -44.99
CA ARG A 2 1.37 -28.41 -44.15
C ARG A 2 0.59 -29.28 -43.16
N PHE A 3 0.99 -29.27 -41.89
CA PHE A 3 0.22 -29.89 -40.82
C PHE A 3 -0.94 -28.96 -40.45
N THR A 4 -2.12 -29.19 -41.02
CA THR A 4 -3.36 -28.54 -40.59
C THR A 4 -4.03 -29.44 -39.56
N LEU A 5 -3.59 -29.35 -38.30
CA LEU A 5 -4.30 -29.93 -37.17
C LEU A 5 -5.52 -29.04 -36.85
N PRO A 6 -6.75 -29.60 -36.76
CA PRO A 6 -8.00 -28.85 -36.64
C PRO A 6 -8.26 -28.24 -35.25
N TYR A 7 -7.30 -28.33 -34.32
CA TYR A 7 -7.46 -27.88 -32.92
C TYR A 7 -7.05 -26.42 -32.66
N PHE A 8 -6.66 -25.66 -33.69
CA PHE A 8 -6.20 -24.27 -33.54
C PHE A 8 -7.18 -23.25 -34.13
N ASN A 9 -8.41 -23.20 -33.61
CA ASN A 9 -9.27 -22.00 -33.73
C ASN A 9 -8.89 -20.90 -32.71
N GLY A 10 -7.62 -20.87 -32.29
CA GLY A 10 -7.05 -19.88 -31.38
C GLY A 10 -6.28 -18.80 -32.14
N ARG A 11 -5.99 -17.68 -31.46
CA ARG A 11 -5.12 -16.63 -32.00
C ARG A 11 -3.75 -17.24 -32.33
N ARG A 12 -3.27 -17.01 -33.56
CA ARG A 12 -1.90 -17.38 -33.96
C ARG A 12 -0.89 -16.59 -33.12
N PRO A 13 0.29 -17.16 -32.82
CA PRO A 13 1.35 -16.41 -32.14
C PRO A 13 1.69 -15.14 -32.94
N GLN A 14 1.90 -14.04 -32.21
CA GLN A 14 2.19 -12.75 -32.82
C GLN A 14 3.60 -12.77 -33.45
N SER A 15 3.72 -12.34 -34.70
CA SER A 15 5.01 -12.23 -35.37
C SER A 15 5.79 -11.02 -34.85
N GLU A 16 7.02 -11.23 -34.39
CA GLU A 16 7.94 -10.17 -33.93
C GLU A 16 8.21 -9.13 -35.02
N LYS A 17 8.21 -9.54 -36.30
CA LYS A 17 8.38 -8.64 -37.45
C LYS A 17 7.20 -7.67 -37.61
N LYS A 18 6.00 -8.08 -37.19
CA LYS A 18 4.78 -7.27 -37.30
C LYS A 18 4.65 -6.27 -36.14
N VAL A 19 5.13 -6.65 -34.95
CA VAL A 19 5.11 -5.81 -33.75
C VAL A 19 6.47 -5.92 -33.04
N PRO A 20 7.46 -5.12 -33.47
CA PRO A 20 8.79 -5.18 -32.89
C PRO A 20 8.76 -4.67 -31.45
N PHE A 21 9.26 -5.48 -30.52
CA PHE A 21 9.37 -5.09 -29.13
C PHE A 21 10.54 -4.12 -28.94
N LYS A 22 10.24 -2.91 -28.45
CA LYS A 22 11.27 -1.94 -28.06
C LYS A 22 11.62 -2.17 -26.59
N VAL A 23 12.73 -2.85 -26.35
CA VAL A 23 13.18 -3.23 -25.01
C VAL A 23 13.72 -2.00 -24.26
N LEU A 24 12.91 -1.38 -23.40
CA LEU A 24 13.42 -0.36 -22.45
C LEU A 24 14.13 -1.00 -21.24
N LYS A 25 13.72 -2.22 -20.89
CA LYS A 25 14.30 -3.06 -19.83
C LYS A 25 14.27 -4.51 -20.27
N PRO A 26 15.26 -5.33 -19.89
CA PRO A 26 15.28 -6.74 -20.23
C PRO A 26 14.03 -7.44 -19.68
N LEU A 27 13.53 -8.44 -20.41
CA LEU A 27 12.38 -9.27 -20.02
C LEU A 27 12.80 -10.32 -18.99
N VAL A 28 13.41 -9.87 -17.89
CA VAL A 28 13.88 -10.71 -16.79
C VAL A 28 13.18 -10.24 -15.51
N LEU A 29 12.77 -11.20 -14.68
CA LEU A 29 12.15 -10.89 -13.41
C LEU A 29 13.18 -10.29 -12.45
N SER A 30 12.79 -9.28 -11.69
CA SER A 30 13.64 -8.70 -10.66
C SER A 30 13.46 -9.43 -9.33
N ASN A 31 14.56 -9.57 -8.58
CA ASN A 31 14.55 -10.14 -7.22
C ASN A 31 13.88 -9.25 -6.15
N ARG A 32 13.24 -8.15 -6.57
CA ARG A 32 12.52 -7.22 -5.69
C ARG A 32 11.23 -6.77 -6.34
N VAL A 33 10.25 -6.44 -5.51
CA VAL A 33 9.00 -5.82 -5.95
C VAL A 33 8.97 -4.35 -5.54
N SER A 34 8.33 -3.52 -6.37
CA SER A 34 8.14 -2.12 -6.02
C SER A 34 7.20 -1.99 -4.82
N HIS A 35 7.55 -1.10 -3.89
CA HIS A 35 6.67 -0.76 -2.78
C HIS A 35 5.55 0.16 -3.28
N LYS A 36 4.30 -0.32 -3.25
CA LYS A 36 3.15 0.57 -3.36
C LYS A 36 2.98 1.27 -2.01
N GLY A 37 3.12 2.59 -1.99
CA GLY A 37 2.74 3.40 -0.83
C GLY A 37 1.27 3.11 -0.51
N SER A 38 1.02 2.50 0.64
CA SER A 38 -0.34 2.41 1.17
C SER A 38 -0.59 3.65 1.99
N ASP A 39 -1.58 4.43 1.60
CA ASP A 39 -2.07 5.51 2.43
C ASP A 39 -2.59 4.94 3.74
N ILE A 40 -2.44 5.70 4.82
CA ILE A 40 -3.02 5.35 6.11
C ILE A 40 -4.55 5.41 5.92
N PRO A 41 -5.29 4.29 6.06
CA PRO A 41 -6.73 4.32 5.87
C PRO A 41 -7.36 5.15 6.98
N GLY A 42 -7.94 6.31 6.60
CA GLY A 42 -8.64 7.21 7.51
C GLY A 42 -8.06 8.62 7.51
N LYS A 43 -8.94 9.62 7.43
CA LYS A 43 -8.62 11.05 7.51
C LYS A 43 -8.29 11.45 8.97
N GLY A 44 -7.28 10.82 9.58
CA GLY A 44 -6.78 11.13 10.93
C GLY A 44 -7.87 11.50 11.95
N CYS A 45 -7.65 12.58 12.69
CA CYS A 45 -8.60 13.19 13.62
C CYS A 45 -9.14 14.54 13.10
N LEU A 46 -9.34 14.66 11.78
CA LEU A 46 -9.74 15.93 11.18
C LEU A 46 -11.13 16.36 11.66
N HIS A 47 -12.03 15.40 11.92
CA HIS A 47 -13.38 15.72 12.37
C HIS A 47 -13.39 16.36 13.77
N GLU A 48 -12.71 15.73 14.73
CA GLU A 48 -12.57 16.23 16.10
C GLU A 48 -11.82 17.56 16.11
N LEU A 49 -10.80 17.70 15.26
CA LEU A 49 -10.09 18.96 15.09
C LEU A 49 -11.02 20.08 14.60
N THR A 50 -11.89 19.81 13.62
CA THR A 50 -12.85 20.83 13.16
C THR A 50 -13.81 21.27 14.26
N ILE A 51 -14.30 20.35 15.09
CA ILE A 51 -15.21 20.65 16.21
C ILE A 51 -14.50 21.50 17.28
N LEU A 52 -13.25 21.14 17.60
CA LEU A 52 -12.43 21.91 18.54
C LEU A 52 -12.18 23.34 18.02
N LEU A 53 -11.85 23.49 16.74
CA LEU A 53 -11.61 24.79 16.12
C LEU A 53 -12.88 25.65 16.07
N THR A 54 -14.06 25.04 15.88
CA THR A 54 -15.33 25.78 15.95
C THR A 54 -15.61 26.29 17.36
N CYS A 55 -15.40 25.46 18.39
CA CYS A 55 -15.57 25.88 19.78
C CYS A 55 -14.61 27.02 20.16
N LEU A 56 -13.32 26.87 19.80
CA LEU A 56 -12.32 27.90 20.08
C LEU A 56 -12.64 29.23 19.40
N ARG A 57 -13.19 29.20 18.18
CA ARG A 57 -13.62 30.41 17.48
C ARG A 57 -14.75 31.14 18.21
N GLU A 58 -15.73 30.39 18.72
CA GLU A 58 -16.89 30.96 19.43
C GLU A 58 -16.56 31.50 20.82
N LYS A 59 -15.47 31.03 21.43
CA LYS A 59 -15.06 31.33 22.81
C LYS A 59 -13.76 32.15 22.89
N GLU A 60 -13.40 32.86 21.82
CA GLU A 60 -12.20 33.71 21.77
C GLU A 60 -10.90 32.95 22.15
N PHE A 61 -10.82 31.67 21.81
CA PHE A 61 -9.70 30.77 22.08
C PHE A 61 -9.45 30.47 23.57
N ASN A 62 -10.46 30.62 24.44
CA ASN A 62 -10.38 30.17 25.82
C ASN A 62 -10.47 28.64 25.92
N ASN A 63 -9.34 27.99 26.23
CA ASN A 63 -9.24 26.53 26.32
C ASN A 63 -10.11 25.91 27.44
N PHE A 64 -10.41 26.67 28.50
CA PHE A 64 -11.22 26.18 29.63
C PHE A 64 -12.69 25.93 29.25
N ASP A 65 -13.20 26.64 28.24
CA ASP A 65 -14.59 26.52 27.79
C ASP A 65 -14.81 25.35 26.82
N CYS A 66 -13.74 24.89 26.15
CA CYS A 66 -13.77 23.83 25.12
C CYS A 66 -13.17 22.49 25.61
N THR A 67 -13.26 22.22 26.92
CA THR A 67 -12.63 21.04 27.54
C THR A 67 -13.15 19.72 27.01
N LYS A 68 -14.42 19.65 26.59
CA LYS A 68 -15.04 18.43 26.06
C LYS A 68 -14.51 18.10 24.66
N GLU A 69 -14.41 19.10 23.81
CA GLU A 69 -13.91 19.02 22.43
C GLU A 69 -12.40 18.74 22.44
N LEU A 70 -11.67 19.32 23.40
CA LEU A 70 -10.26 19.06 23.59
C LEU A 70 -10.01 17.61 24.02
N ALA A 71 -10.78 17.10 24.99
CA ALA A 71 -10.69 15.72 25.43
C ALA A 71 -11.01 14.72 24.31
N SER A 72 -12.02 15.00 23.48
CA SER A 72 -12.36 14.13 22.34
C SER A 72 -11.25 14.10 21.28
N PHE A 73 -10.70 15.26 20.94
CA PHE A 73 -9.55 15.38 20.02
C PHE A 73 -8.33 14.63 20.55
N GLU A 74 -7.98 14.80 21.83
CA GLU A 74 -6.85 14.09 22.43
C GLU A 74 -7.02 12.57 22.39
N GLN A 75 -8.22 12.08 22.68
CA GLN A 75 -8.51 10.65 22.64
C GLN A 75 -8.37 10.10 21.21
N CYS A 76 -8.88 10.81 20.21
CA CYS A 76 -8.67 10.44 18.81
C CYS A 76 -7.17 10.44 18.47
N ASN A 77 -6.45 11.50 18.82
CA ASN A 77 -5.04 11.65 18.48
C ASN A 77 -4.19 10.53 19.12
N LYS A 78 -4.46 10.18 20.37
CA LYS A 78 -3.80 9.04 21.06
C LYS A 78 -4.07 7.72 20.34
N LYS A 79 -5.30 7.47 19.88
CA LYS A 79 -5.65 6.26 19.09
C LYS A 79 -4.92 6.25 17.74
N PHE A 80 -4.95 7.37 17.01
CA PHE A 80 -4.29 7.49 15.71
C PHE A 80 -2.77 7.35 15.80
N ALA A 81 -2.15 7.92 16.84
CA ALA A 81 -0.73 7.77 17.10
C ALA A 81 -0.34 6.31 17.37
N LYS A 82 -1.15 5.56 18.13
CA LYS A 82 -0.95 4.12 18.36
C LYS A 82 -1.06 3.34 17.04
N LEU A 83 -2.14 3.53 16.28
CA LEU A 83 -2.34 2.87 14.99
C LEU A 83 -1.20 3.15 14.00
N SER A 84 -0.71 4.40 13.96
CA SER A 84 0.41 4.79 13.10
C SER A 84 1.71 4.09 13.49
N ARG A 85 1.96 3.91 14.79
CA ARG A 85 3.12 3.15 15.28
C ARG A 85 2.98 1.68 14.95
N ASP A 86 1.83 1.07 15.20
CA ASP A 86 1.56 -0.35 14.92
C ASP A 86 1.66 -0.65 13.43
N MET A 87 1.17 0.24 12.56
CA MET A 87 1.31 0.05 11.13
C MET A 87 2.77 0.23 10.67
N LYS A 88 3.54 1.13 11.30
CA LYS A 88 4.98 1.26 11.02
C LYS A 88 5.75 -0.01 11.42
N THR A 89 5.42 -0.61 12.57
CA THR A 89 6.05 -1.86 13.01
C THR A 89 5.69 -3.00 12.04
N LEU A 90 4.41 -3.17 11.68
CA LEU A 90 3.98 -4.16 10.68
C LEU A 90 4.68 -3.96 9.32
N ARG A 91 4.82 -2.71 8.85
CA ARG A 91 5.55 -2.40 7.60
C ARG A 91 7.06 -2.60 7.70
N SER A 92 7.62 -2.64 8.90
CA SER A 92 9.06 -2.90 9.11
C SER A 92 9.40 -4.38 9.13
N GLN A 93 8.40 -5.25 9.35
CA GLN A 93 8.59 -6.69 9.34
C GLN A 93 9.08 -7.15 7.96
N THR A 94 10.21 -7.84 7.98
CA THR A 94 10.87 -8.36 6.77
C THR A 94 10.59 -9.84 6.60
N MET A 95 10.36 -10.58 7.70
CA MET A 95 10.00 -11.99 7.63
C MET A 95 8.53 -12.17 7.23
N PRO A 96 8.23 -13.04 6.25
CA PRO A 96 6.88 -13.42 5.90
C PRO A 96 6.21 -14.18 7.05
N VAL A 97 4.92 -13.96 7.25
CA VAL A 97 4.12 -14.71 8.21
C VAL A 97 3.70 -16.04 7.55
N PRO A 98 3.89 -17.20 8.21
CA PRO A 98 3.48 -18.48 7.65
C PRO A 98 1.96 -18.53 7.42
N ASN A 99 1.53 -19.18 6.33
CA ASN A 99 0.13 -19.38 5.94
C ASN A 99 -0.71 -18.10 5.67
N SER A 100 -0.12 -16.90 5.64
CA SER A 100 -0.85 -15.69 5.28
C SER A 100 -1.01 -15.56 3.76
N LYS A 101 -2.22 -15.25 3.28
CA LYS A 101 -2.47 -14.99 1.85
C LYS A 101 -2.05 -13.58 1.39
N VAL A 102 -1.73 -12.70 2.33
CA VAL A 102 -1.42 -11.28 2.08
C VAL A 102 -0.07 -10.97 2.70
N HIS A 103 0.88 -10.52 1.87
CA HIS A 103 2.23 -10.16 2.29
C HIS A 103 2.57 -8.72 1.91
N SER A 104 3.39 -8.08 2.73
CA SER A 104 4.01 -6.80 2.39
C SER A 104 5.04 -6.97 1.27
N SER A 105 5.19 -5.96 0.43
CA SER A 105 6.28 -5.85 -0.56
C SER A 105 7.68 -6.16 -0.01
N LYS A 106 7.97 -5.82 1.26
CA LYS A 106 9.25 -6.16 1.90
C LYS A 106 9.38 -7.66 2.16
N GLN A 107 8.33 -8.30 2.64
CA GLN A 107 8.30 -9.74 2.88
C GLN A 107 8.45 -10.52 1.57
N ILE A 108 7.77 -10.07 0.52
CA ILE A 108 7.90 -10.66 -0.82
C ILE A 108 9.32 -10.48 -1.36
N SER A 109 9.88 -9.26 -1.29
CA SER A 109 11.24 -9.01 -1.75
C SER A 109 12.28 -9.81 -0.95
N HIS A 110 12.06 -10.00 0.35
CA HIS A 110 12.90 -10.87 1.17
C HIS A 110 12.90 -12.31 0.66
N LEU A 111 11.72 -12.87 0.36
CA LEU A 111 11.60 -14.21 -0.23
C LEU A 111 12.27 -14.33 -1.60
N LEU A 112 12.07 -13.35 -2.48
CA LEU A 112 12.68 -13.34 -3.82
C LEU A 112 14.20 -13.23 -3.76
N ASN A 113 14.75 -12.55 -2.75
CA ASN A 113 16.20 -12.50 -2.54
C ASN A 113 16.78 -13.84 -2.07
N LEU A 114 16.01 -14.66 -1.36
CA LEU A 114 16.44 -16.00 -0.95
C LEU A 114 16.47 -16.97 -2.15
N PHE A 115 15.59 -16.77 -3.13
CA PHE A 115 15.46 -17.60 -4.34
C PHE A 115 15.51 -16.74 -5.61
N PRO A 116 16.69 -16.20 -5.96
CA PRO A 116 16.80 -15.31 -7.10
C PRO A 116 16.61 -16.07 -8.42
N THR A 117 15.92 -15.43 -9.37
CA THR A 117 15.85 -15.90 -10.76
C THR A 117 17.08 -15.36 -11.49
N GLN A 118 17.96 -16.25 -11.94
CA GLN A 118 19.14 -15.90 -12.74
C GLN A 118 18.75 -15.22 -14.05
#